data_AF-A0A956DA16-F1
#
_entry.id   AF-A0A956DA16-F1
#
_cell.length_a   1.000
_cell.length_b   1.000
_cell.length_c   1.000
_cell.angle_alpha   90.00
_cell.angle_beta   90.00
_cell.angle_gamma   90.00
#
_symmetry.space_group_name_H-M   'P 1'
#
loop_
_entity.id
_entity.type
_entity.pdbx_description
1 polymer ?
#
loop_
_entity_poly.entity_id
_entity_poly.type
_entity_poly.pdbx_seq_one_letter_code
_entity_poly.pdbx_strand_id
1 'polypeptide(L)'
;MLTIDRGDSHYDDAGGWAEACFHIGLFLHWATRRGLAAPRHAARIEQLSRAPGAYVVQACDGKLLPDDFDAAESLIRTLYGAYLPHYDRTIREATGSSYVAGLDDAVLADIERFLDRELRRLRPDAEPHAVASKPVAQPATRRRVRHPKFGEGEVTGATTEGGRTKLTVSFEGGLRTVLASFVVDVED
;
A
#
# COMPACT_ATOMS: atom_id res chain seq x y z
N MET A 1 18.16 11.98 -6.16
CA MET A 1 16.77 11.66 -6.57
C MET A 1 15.85 12.68 -5.92
N LEU A 2 14.96 13.33 -6.68
CA LEU A 2 14.10 14.40 -6.16
C LEU A 2 12.86 13.81 -5.49
N THR A 3 12.63 14.19 -4.24
CA THR A 3 11.44 13.80 -3.47
C THR A 3 10.15 14.32 -4.15
N ILE A 4 9.05 13.59 -4.02
CA ILE A 4 7.71 14.06 -4.42
C ILE A 4 7.14 14.95 -3.30
N ASP A 5 7.18 14.45 -2.05
CA ASP A 5 6.79 15.18 -0.84
C ASP A 5 7.63 14.70 0.36
N ARG A 6 7.98 15.60 1.28
CA ARG A 6 8.79 15.31 2.48
C ARG A 6 7.99 15.30 3.78
N GLY A 7 6.68 15.55 3.73
CA GLY A 7 5.81 15.72 4.90
C GLY A 7 6.14 16.95 5.75
N ASP A 8 7.26 17.61 5.49
CA ASP A 8 7.81 18.74 6.26
C ASP A 8 7.00 20.02 6.07
N SER A 9 6.37 20.17 4.91
CA SER A 9 5.62 21.37 4.52
C SER A 9 4.41 21.63 5.43
N HIS A 10 4.05 20.65 6.27
CA HIS A 10 2.85 20.69 7.12
C HIS A 10 3.15 20.38 8.59
N TYR A 11 4.43 20.20 8.95
CA TYR A 11 4.81 19.82 10.31
C TYR A 11 4.34 20.82 11.37
N ASP A 12 4.49 22.12 11.06
CA ASP A 12 4.15 23.21 11.99
C ASP A 12 2.64 23.29 12.25
N ASP A 13 1.81 22.85 11.30
CA ASP A 13 0.34 22.92 11.39
C ASP A 13 -0.30 21.63 11.90
N ALA A 14 0.39 20.48 11.80
CA ALA A 14 -0.20 19.16 11.98
C ALA A 14 -0.09 18.60 13.41
N GLY A 15 0.70 19.23 14.30
CA GLY A 15 0.87 18.80 15.69
C GLY A 15 1.70 17.51 15.87
N GLY A 16 2.16 16.89 14.78
CA GLY A 16 3.03 15.71 14.78
C GLY A 16 3.40 15.22 13.38
N TRP A 17 4.44 14.38 13.31
CA TRP A 17 4.94 13.83 12.04
C TRP A 17 3.96 12.86 11.38
N ALA A 18 3.17 12.12 12.16
CA ALA A 18 2.20 11.18 11.61
C ALA A 18 1.04 11.93 10.94
N GLU A 19 0.59 13.01 11.56
CA GLU A 19 -0.44 13.92 11.07
C GLU A 19 0.07 14.66 9.82
N ALA A 20 1.30 15.16 9.86
CA ALA A 20 1.94 15.83 8.73
C ALA A 20 2.16 14.89 7.52
N CYS A 21 2.30 13.58 7.75
CA CYS A 21 2.45 12.57 6.70
C CYS A 21 1.13 11.88 6.30
N PHE A 22 0.00 12.26 6.91
CA PHE A 22 -1.25 11.52 6.73
C PHE A 22 -1.75 11.58 5.28
N HIS A 23 -1.66 12.74 4.63
CA HIS A 23 -2.02 12.92 3.22
C HIS A 23 -1.14 12.09 2.28
N ILE A 24 0.17 11.98 2.57
CA ILE A 24 1.08 11.10 1.84
C ILE A 24 0.56 9.65 1.93
N GLY A 25 0.21 9.21 3.13
CA GLY A 25 -0.24 7.84 3.36
C GLY A 25 -1.59 7.56 2.68
N LEU A 26 -2.52 8.51 2.67
CA LEU A 26 -3.78 8.37 1.93
C LEU A 26 -3.57 8.25 0.43
N PHE A 27 -2.71 9.11 -0.15
CA PHE A 27 -2.39 9.03 -1.56
C PHE A 27 -1.73 7.70 -1.91
N LEU A 28 -0.78 7.25 -1.09
CA LEU A 28 -0.09 5.97 -1.27
C LEU A 28 -1.06 4.79 -1.13
N HIS A 29 -2.01 4.85 -0.21
CA HIS A 29 -3.06 3.86 -0.05
C HIS A 29 -3.95 3.77 -1.31
N TRP A 30 -4.41 4.92 -1.80
CA TRP A 30 -5.19 5.00 -3.05
C TRP A 30 -4.39 4.40 -4.22
N ALA A 31 -3.15 4.83 -4.42
CA ALA A 31 -2.27 4.36 -5.48
C ALA A 31 -2.02 2.84 -5.40
N THR A 32 -1.84 2.30 -4.19
CA THR A 32 -1.67 0.86 -3.94
C THR A 32 -2.90 0.08 -4.40
N ARG A 33 -4.12 0.56 -4.08
CA ARG A 33 -5.37 -0.11 -4.48
C ARG A 33 -5.62 -0.12 -5.99
N ARG A 34 -4.95 0.77 -6.74
CA ARG A 34 -5.04 0.88 -8.21
C ARG A 34 -3.83 0.24 -8.92
N GLY A 35 -2.95 -0.44 -8.18
CA GLY A 35 -1.76 -1.07 -8.75
C GLY A 35 -0.73 -0.07 -9.28
N LEU A 36 -0.72 1.15 -8.76
CA LEU A 36 0.24 2.21 -9.15
C LEU A 36 1.45 2.26 -8.20
N ALA A 37 1.29 1.80 -6.96
CA ALA A 37 2.35 1.77 -5.96
C ALA A 37 3.28 0.56 -6.14
N ALA A 38 4.53 0.69 -5.70
CA ALA A 38 5.51 -0.38 -5.71
C ALA A 38 5.03 -1.59 -4.86
N PRO A 39 5.45 -2.83 -5.19
CA PRO A 39 4.91 -4.05 -4.55
C PRO A 39 5.13 -4.11 -3.04
N ARG A 40 6.17 -3.42 -2.53
CA ARG A 40 6.46 -3.31 -1.09
C ARG A 40 5.31 -2.68 -0.29
N HIS A 41 4.51 -1.81 -0.91
CA HIS A 41 3.36 -1.18 -0.27
C HIS A 41 2.13 -2.07 -0.34
N ALA A 42 1.91 -2.75 -1.47
CA ALA A 42 0.85 -3.74 -1.63
C ALA A 42 0.94 -4.87 -0.59
N ALA A 43 2.15 -5.36 -0.33
CA ALA A 43 2.40 -6.37 0.71
C ALA A 43 2.07 -5.92 2.14
N ARG A 44 1.86 -4.62 2.36
CA ARG A 44 1.57 -4.02 3.67
C ARG A 44 0.31 -3.14 3.65
N ILE A 45 -0.59 -3.40 2.71
CA ILE A 45 -1.78 -2.57 2.50
C ILE A 45 -2.67 -2.48 3.75
N GLU A 46 -2.71 -3.53 4.59
CA GLU A 46 -3.45 -3.51 5.85
C GLU A 46 -2.85 -2.51 6.87
N GLN A 47 -1.52 -2.46 6.97
CA GLN A 47 -0.83 -1.51 7.84
C GLN A 47 -1.03 -0.08 7.34
N LEU A 48 -0.89 0.12 6.03
CA LEU A 48 -1.09 1.40 5.36
C LEU A 48 -2.55 1.90 5.51
N SER A 49 -3.54 1.00 5.40
CA SER A 49 -4.95 1.34 5.58
C SER A 49 -5.30 1.72 7.02
N ARG A 50 -4.72 1.04 8.02
CA ARG A 50 -5.04 1.29 9.44
C ARG A 50 -4.44 2.59 9.97
N ALA A 51 -3.22 2.91 9.55
CA ALA A 51 -2.48 4.06 10.09
C ALA A 51 -1.60 4.69 9.00
N PRO A 52 -2.19 5.37 8.01
CA PRO A 52 -1.46 5.81 6.81
C PRO A 52 -0.31 6.78 7.11
N GLY A 53 -0.52 7.77 7.98
CA GLY A 53 0.53 8.70 8.37
C GLY A 53 1.69 8.02 9.11
N ALA A 54 1.38 7.16 10.09
CA ALA A 54 2.39 6.40 10.82
C ALA A 54 3.16 5.42 9.91
N TYR A 55 2.48 4.82 8.93
CA TYR A 55 3.12 3.98 7.94
C TYR A 55 4.18 4.76 7.15
N VAL A 56 3.86 5.97 6.68
CA VAL A 56 4.81 6.79 5.91
C VAL A 56 6.03 7.16 6.76
N VAL A 57 5.84 7.53 8.02
CA VAL A 57 6.95 7.83 8.94
C VAL A 57 7.86 6.61 9.12
N GLN A 58 7.28 5.42 9.34
CA GLN A 58 8.05 4.22 9.71
C GLN A 58 8.63 3.47 8.51
N ALA A 59 7.89 3.38 7.41
CA ALA A 59 8.22 2.56 6.25
C ALA A 59 8.81 3.38 5.09
N CYS A 60 8.55 4.69 5.05
CA CYS A 60 8.96 5.58 3.97
C CYS A 60 9.84 6.75 4.46
N ASP A 61 10.29 6.75 5.72
CA ASP A 61 11.12 7.81 6.31
C ASP A 61 10.49 9.22 6.19
N GLY A 62 9.16 9.27 6.32
CA GLY A 62 8.38 10.52 6.23
C GLY A 62 8.25 11.09 4.82
N LYS A 63 8.67 10.36 3.78
CA LYS A 63 8.80 10.90 2.42
C LYS A 63 7.99 10.08 1.41
N LEU A 64 7.62 10.76 0.33
CA LEU A 64 7.11 10.15 -0.88
C LEU A 64 8.16 10.27 -1.98
N LEU A 65 8.60 9.13 -2.51
CA LEU A 65 9.64 9.00 -3.51
C LEU A 65 9.08 8.40 -4.80
N PRO A 66 9.69 8.69 -5.97
CA PRO A 66 9.34 8.01 -7.21
C PRO A 66 9.36 6.47 -7.10
N ASP A 67 10.32 5.91 -6.37
CA ASP A 67 10.45 4.46 -6.17
C ASP A 67 9.33 3.83 -5.33
N ASP A 68 8.44 4.62 -4.72
CA ASP A 68 7.23 4.12 -4.06
C ASP A 68 6.15 3.72 -5.10
N PHE A 69 6.43 3.87 -6.40
CA PHE A 69 5.49 3.63 -7.49
C PHE A 69 6.09 2.79 -8.62
N ASP A 70 5.25 1.92 -9.19
CA ASP A 70 5.55 1.22 -10.44
C ASP A 70 5.07 2.03 -11.67
N ALA A 71 4.24 3.04 -11.43
CA ALA A 71 3.79 3.96 -12.47
C ALA A 71 4.87 5.00 -12.83
N ALA A 72 4.77 5.56 -14.05
CA ALA A 72 5.66 6.62 -14.49
C ALA A 72 5.66 7.82 -13.52
N GLU A 73 6.86 8.29 -13.15
CA GLU A 73 7.04 9.41 -12.21
C GLU A 73 6.24 10.65 -12.59
N SER A 74 6.20 10.99 -13.88
CA SER A 74 5.46 12.15 -14.40
C SER A 74 3.95 12.06 -14.14
N LEU A 75 3.37 10.86 -14.25
CA LEU A 75 1.97 10.63 -13.93
C LEU A 75 1.72 10.84 -12.42
N ILE A 76 2.55 10.23 -11.58
CA ILE A 76 2.41 10.32 -10.13
C ILE A 76 2.56 11.76 -9.65
N ARG A 77 3.55 12.50 -10.15
CA ARG A 77 3.72 13.92 -9.82
C ARG A 77 2.52 14.76 -10.24
N THR A 78 1.95 14.48 -11.41
CA THR A 78 0.75 15.18 -11.89
C THR A 78 -0.46 14.90 -11.00
N LEU A 79 -0.69 13.63 -10.66
CA LEU A 79 -1.78 13.24 -9.76
C LEU A 79 -1.61 13.85 -8.37
N TYR A 80 -0.39 13.77 -7.82
CA TYR A 80 -0.09 14.29 -6.48
C TYR A 80 -0.23 15.82 -6.42
N GLY A 81 0.22 16.53 -7.45
CA GLY A 81 0.09 17.98 -7.55
C GLY A 81 -1.37 18.45 -7.63
N ALA A 82 -2.26 17.67 -8.24
CA ALA A 82 -3.70 17.95 -8.25
C ALA A 82 -4.38 17.55 -6.93
N TYR A 83 -3.91 16.46 -6.32
CA TYR A 83 -4.42 15.90 -5.07
C TYR A 83 -4.24 16.83 -3.88
N LEU A 84 -3.03 17.36 -3.67
CA LEU A 84 -2.70 18.06 -2.43
C LEU A 84 -3.58 19.30 -2.16
N PRO A 85 -3.83 20.19 -3.14
CA PRO A 85 -4.76 21.32 -2.95
C PRO A 85 -6.21 20.88 -2.76
N HIS A 86 -6.63 19.79 -3.42
CA HIS A 86 -7.97 19.24 -3.23
C HIS A 86 -8.15 18.68 -1.82
N TYR A 87 -7.16 17.91 -1.34
CA TYR A 87 -7.11 17.39 0.01
C TYR A 87 -7.25 18.53 1.05
N ASP A 88 -6.36 19.53 1.01
CA ASP A 88 -6.36 20.64 1.98
C ASP A 88 -7.73 21.34 2.03
N ARG A 89 -8.31 21.67 0.87
CA ARG A 89 -9.64 22.29 0.81
C ARG A 89 -10.71 21.39 1.45
N THR A 90 -10.76 20.13 1.04
CA THR A 90 -11.77 19.17 1.50
C THR A 90 -11.67 18.94 3.01
N ILE A 91 -10.46 18.87 3.58
CA ILE A 91 -10.28 18.70 5.03
C ILE A 91 -10.70 19.96 5.79
N ARG A 92 -10.32 21.14 5.31
CA ARG A 92 -10.73 22.40 5.94
C ARG A 92 -12.24 22.60 5.93
N GLU A 93 -12.89 22.28 4.82
CA GLU A 93 -14.36 22.37 4.71
C GLU A 93 -15.06 21.38 5.64
N ALA A 94 -14.53 20.15 5.78
CA ALA A 94 -15.15 19.12 6.59
C ALA A 94 -14.89 19.28 8.10
N THR A 95 -13.71 19.78 8.49
CA THR A 95 -13.23 19.71 9.88
C THR A 95 -12.91 21.06 10.49
N GLY A 96 -12.86 22.13 9.70
CA GLY A 96 -12.36 23.44 10.13
C GLY A 96 -10.86 23.47 10.43
N SER A 97 -10.15 22.35 10.25
CA SER A 97 -8.72 22.19 10.49
C SER A 97 -8.03 21.76 9.19
N SER A 98 -6.73 22.00 9.08
CA SER A 98 -5.96 21.53 7.91
C SER A 98 -5.59 20.04 8.03
N TYR A 99 -5.54 19.48 9.25
CA TYR A 99 -5.11 18.11 9.51
C TYR A 99 -5.87 17.50 10.69
N VAL A 100 -6.32 16.26 10.51
CA VAL A 100 -7.04 15.50 11.54
C VAL A 100 -6.58 14.04 11.58
N ALA A 101 -6.55 13.48 12.78
CA ALA A 101 -6.32 12.05 12.99
C ALA A 101 -7.59 11.28 12.61
N GLY A 102 -7.61 10.77 11.38
CA GLY A 102 -8.77 10.05 10.84
C GLY A 102 -9.77 10.98 10.18
N LEU A 103 -10.38 10.46 9.12
CA LEU A 103 -11.37 11.18 8.32
C LEU A 103 -12.67 10.40 8.31
N ASP A 104 -13.77 11.14 8.23
CA ASP A 104 -15.07 10.55 7.94
C ASP A 104 -15.03 9.81 6.59
N ASP A 105 -15.72 8.67 6.51
CA ASP A 105 -15.72 7.81 5.33
C ASP A 105 -16.23 8.55 4.07
N ALA A 106 -17.14 9.52 4.22
CA ALA A 106 -17.62 10.33 3.10
C ALA A 106 -16.54 11.27 2.58
N VAL A 107 -15.70 11.82 3.46
CA VAL A 107 -14.57 12.68 3.10
C VAL A 107 -13.52 11.87 2.35
N LEU A 108 -13.21 10.67 2.83
CA LEU A 108 -12.30 9.74 2.15
C LEU A 108 -12.84 9.34 0.77
N ALA A 109 -14.12 8.99 0.68
CA ALA A 109 -14.75 8.63 -0.57
C ALA A 109 -14.73 9.78 -1.59
N ASP A 110 -14.86 11.03 -1.14
CA ASP A 110 -14.78 12.19 -2.02
C ASP A 110 -13.37 12.36 -2.63
N ILE A 111 -12.35 12.28 -1.77
CA ILE A 111 -10.94 12.32 -2.16
C ILE A 111 -10.62 11.19 -3.16
N GLU A 112 -11.04 9.95 -2.88
CA GLU A 112 -10.82 8.83 -3.79
C GLU A 112 -11.50 9.04 -5.16
N ARG A 113 -12.75 9.56 -5.17
CA ARG A 113 -13.46 9.88 -6.42
C ARG A 113 -12.77 10.98 -7.21
N PHE A 114 -12.19 11.97 -6.55
CA PHE A 114 -11.39 12.99 -7.20
C PHE A 114 -10.16 12.38 -7.88
N LEU A 115 -9.38 11.57 -7.16
CA LEU A 115 -8.20 10.91 -7.70
C LEU A 115 -8.53 9.96 -8.86
N ASP A 116 -9.62 9.18 -8.74
CA ASP A 116 -10.07 8.29 -9.81
C ASP A 116 -10.49 9.06 -11.07
N ARG A 117 -11.06 10.27 -10.93
CA ARG A 117 -11.36 11.15 -12.08
C ARG A 117 -10.09 11.67 -12.73
N GLU A 118 -9.11 12.12 -11.94
CA GLU A 118 -7.83 12.59 -12.48
C GLU A 118 -7.05 11.47 -13.17
N LEU A 119 -7.05 10.27 -12.59
CA LEU A 119 -6.43 9.11 -13.22
C LEU A 119 -7.06 8.79 -14.59
N ARG A 120 -8.39 8.78 -14.69
CA ARG A 120 -9.10 8.60 -15.97
C ARG A 120 -8.79 9.70 -16.98
N ARG A 121 -8.68 10.95 -16.53
CA ARG A 121 -8.32 12.09 -17.39
C ARG A 121 -6.92 11.93 -17.99
N LEU A 122 -5.97 11.43 -17.20
CA LEU A 122 -4.58 11.25 -17.61
C LEU A 122 -4.33 9.93 -18.35
N ARG A 123 -5.24 8.96 -18.23
CA ARG A 123 -5.20 7.66 -18.92
C ARG A 123 -6.57 7.33 -19.52
N PRO A 124 -7.02 8.04 -20.56
CA PRO A 124 -8.33 7.81 -21.18
C PRO A 124 -8.46 6.42 -21.82
N ASP A 125 -7.34 5.85 -22.28
CA ASP A 125 -7.29 4.55 -22.97
C ASP A 125 -6.86 3.38 -22.06
N ALA A 126 -6.58 3.64 -20.78
CA ALA A 126 -6.40 2.53 -19.84
C ALA A 126 -7.77 1.94 -19.57
N GLU A 127 -8.02 0.72 -20.05
CA GLU A 127 -9.17 -0.06 -19.59
C GLU A 127 -9.26 0.05 -18.06
N PRO A 128 -10.47 0.17 -17.48
CA PRO A 128 -10.60 0.27 -16.05
C PRO A 128 -9.89 -0.94 -15.45
N HIS A 129 -8.74 -0.70 -14.82
CA HIS A 129 -8.12 -1.69 -13.97
C HIS A 129 -9.18 -2.00 -12.94
N ALA A 130 -9.87 -3.13 -13.15
CA ALA A 130 -10.83 -3.65 -12.22
C ALA A 130 -10.18 -3.52 -10.86
N VAL A 131 -10.83 -2.75 -9.97
CA VAL A 131 -10.44 -2.59 -8.57
C VAL A 131 -9.84 -3.90 -8.17
N ALA A 132 -8.52 -3.93 -7.89
CA ALA A 132 -7.82 -5.18 -7.66
C ALA A 132 -8.65 -5.91 -6.64
N SER A 133 -9.39 -6.90 -7.12
CA SER A 133 -10.38 -7.57 -6.30
C SER A 133 -9.53 -8.15 -5.19
N LYS A 134 -9.91 -7.89 -3.93
CA LYS A 134 -9.32 -8.57 -2.76
C LYS A 134 -8.91 -9.95 -3.23
N PRO A 135 -7.65 -10.39 -3.10
CA PRO A 135 -7.22 -11.66 -3.67
C PRO A 135 -8.27 -12.67 -3.27
N VAL A 136 -9.07 -13.09 -4.26
CA VAL A 136 -10.08 -14.10 -4.03
C VAL A 136 -9.23 -15.26 -3.61
N ALA A 137 -9.35 -15.66 -2.34
CA ALA A 137 -8.71 -16.84 -1.85
C ALA A 137 -9.13 -17.95 -2.81
N GLN A 138 -8.23 -18.29 -3.74
CA GLN A 138 -8.30 -19.58 -4.40
C GLN A 138 -8.37 -20.57 -3.24
N PRO A 139 -9.33 -21.50 -3.24
CA PRO A 139 -9.34 -22.54 -2.23
C PRO A 139 -7.99 -23.24 -2.34
N ALA A 140 -7.09 -22.93 -1.40
CA ALA A 140 -5.79 -23.53 -1.35
C ALA A 140 -6.04 -25.02 -1.15
N THR A 141 -5.65 -25.82 -2.14
CA THR A 141 -5.28 -27.20 -1.87
C THR A 141 -4.30 -27.14 -0.71
N ARG A 142 -4.74 -27.63 0.46
CA ARG A 142 -3.95 -27.59 1.70
C ARG A 142 -2.67 -28.37 1.46
N ARG A 143 -1.61 -27.67 1.10
CA ARG A 143 -0.32 -28.26 0.78
C ARG A 143 0.52 -28.24 2.04
N ARG A 144 0.77 -29.42 2.61
CA ARG A 144 1.63 -29.58 3.79
C ARG A 144 3.07 -29.81 3.37
N VAL A 145 3.99 -29.16 4.07
CA VAL A 145 5.43 -29.28 3.80
C VAL A 145 6.20 -29.47 5.10
N ARG A 146 7.35 -30.14 5.02
CA ARG A 146 8.30 -30.31 6.13
C ARG A 146 9.57 -29.52 5.85
N HIS A 147 9.98 -28.69 6.81
CA HIS A 147 11.26 -27.96 6.81
C HIS A 147 12.18 -28.52 7.90
N PRO A 148 13.47 -28.84 7.61
CA PRO A 148 14.38 -29.46 8.58
C PRO A 148 14.52 -28.73 9.92
N LYS A 149 14.42 -27.39 9.90
CA LYS A 149 14.53 -26.54 11.11
C LYS A 149 13.21 -26.27 11.83
N PHE A 150 12.09 -26.30 11.12
CA PHE A 150 10.81 -25.77 11.63
C PHE A 150 9.72 -26.82 11.75
N GLY A 151 10.01 -28.07 11.39
CA GLY A 151 9.04 -29.16 11.42
C GLY A 151 8.07 -29.08 10.25
N GLU A 152 6.86 -29.56 10.47
CA GLU A 152 5.79 -29.55 9.47
C GLU A 152 4.98 -28.26 9.56
N GLY A 153 4.49 -27.80 8.42
CA GLY A 153 3.63 -26.63 8.34
C GLY A 153 2.78 -26.63 7.09
N GLU A 154 1.75 -25.78 7.09
CA GLU A 154 0.82 -25.64 5.98
C GLU A 154 1.21 -24.43 5.13
N VAL A 155 1.33 -24.63 3.81
CA VAL A 155 1.63 -23.55 2.87
C VAL A 155 0.40 -22.65 2.75
N THR A 156 0.52 -21.40 3.19
CA THR A 156 -0.53 -20.38 3.11
C THR A 156 -0.33 -19.40 1.96
N GLY A 157 0.84 -19.43 1.29
CA GLY A 157 1.10 -18.65 0.10
C GLY A 157 2.40 -19.02 -0.61
N ALA A 158 2.54 -18.58 -1.87
CA ALA A 158 3.76 -18.75 -2.64
C ALA A 158 4.04 -17.51 -3.51
N THR A 159 5.30 -17.15 -3.67
CA THR A 159 5.74 -16.05 -4.54
C THR A 159 7.00 -16.47 -5.28
N THR A 160 7.03 -16.29 -6.59
CA THR A 160 8.22 -16.58 -7.41
C THR A 160 8.88 -15.26 -7.84
N GLU A 161 10.16 -15.10 -7.49
CA GLU A 161 10.95 -13.92 -7.79
C GLU A 161 12.33 -14.36 -8.30
N GLY A 162 12.77 -13.84 -9.44
CA GLY A 162 14.09 -14.16 -10.00
C GLY A 162 14.33 -15.67 -10.23
N GLY A 163 13.28 -16.42 -10.59
CA GLY A 163 13.34 -17.87 -10.81
C GLY A 163 13.38 -18.72 -9.53
N ARG A 164 13.21 -18.12 -8.34
CA ARG A 164 13.15 -18.84 -7.06
C ARG A 164 11.78 -18.69 -6.43
N THR A 165 11.18 -19.81 -6.03
CA THR A 165 9.89 -19.82 -5.34
C THR A 165 10.10 -19.74 -3.83
N LYS A 166 9.54 -18.71 -3.21
CA LYS A 166 9.38 -18.54 -1.76
C LYS A 166 7.99 -19.00 -1.36
N LEU A 167 7.89 -19.77 -0.29
CA LEU A 167 6.65 -20.26 0.30
C LEU A 167 6.43 -19.56 1.64
N THR A 168 5.22 -19.10 1.90
CA THR A 168 4.77 -18.69 3.22
C THR A 168 4.11 -19.91 3.87
N VAL A 169 4.66 -20.35 4.98
CA VAL A 169 4.27 -21.60 5.65
C VAL A 169 3.93 -21.29 7.11
N SER A 170 2.78 -21.77 7.57
CA SER A 170 2.38 -21.75 8.97
C SER A 170 2.92 -22.98 9.68
N PHE A 171 4.02 -22.82 10.41
CA PHE A 171 4.57 -23.84 11.31
C PHE A 171 3.96 -23.68 12.71
N GLU A 172 4.15 -24.68 13.58
CA GLU A 172 3.71 -24.60 15.00
C GLU A 172 4.30 -23.37 15.72
N GLY A 173 5.52 -22.98 15.39
CA GLY A 173 6.19 -21.77 15.91
C GLY A 173 5.82 -20.45 15.21
N GLY A 174 4.79 -20.44 14.36
CA GLY A 174 4.28 -19.27 13.64
C GLY A 174 4.61 -19.24 12.14
N LEU A 175 4.19 -18.16 11.48
CA LEU A 175 4.37 -17.95 10.05
C LEU A 175 5.84 -17.69 9.69
N ARG A 176 6.33 -18.37 8.66
CA ARG A 176 7.69 -18.20 8.12
C ARG A 176 7.67 -18.19 6.60
N THR A 177 8.58 -17.44 6.00
CA THR A 177 8.88 -17.52 4.57
C THR A 177 10.11 -18.40 4.36
N VAL A 178 9.98 -19.46 3.59
CA VAL A 178 11.05 -20.43 3.27
C VAL A 178 11.15 -20.60 1.75
N LEU A 179 12.33 -20.94 1.23
CA LEU A 179 12.44 -21.28 -0.19
C LEU A 179 11.85 -22.67 -0.43
N ALA A 180 11.13 -22.84 -1.54
CA ALA A 180 10.54 -24.11 -1.91
C ALA A 180 11.58 -25.24 -2.02
N SER A 181 12.82 -24.91 -2.38
CA SER A 181 13.93 -25.85 -2.45
C SER A 181 14.42 -26.38 -1.09
N PHE A 182 13.98 -25.80 0.03
CA PHE A 182 14.36 -26.21 1.38
C PHE A 182 13.24 -26.90 2.16
N VAL A 183 12.13 -27.22 1.50
CA VAL A 183 11.04 -27.99 2.09
C VAL A 183 10.74 -29.22 1.25
N VAL A 184 10.17 -30.23 1.91
CA VAL A 184 9.70 -31.46 1.26
C VAL A 184 8.20 -31.51 1.40
N ASP A 185 7.49 -31.83 0.32
CA ASP A 185 6.05 -32.05 0.37
C ASP A 185 5.73 -33.26 1.25
N VAL A 186 4.71 -33.12 2.08
CA VAL A 186 4.15 -34.21 2.88
C VAL A 186 2.84 -34.58 2.22
N GLU A 187 2.82 -35.73 1.54
CA GLU A 187 1.57 -36.34 1.09
C GLU A 187 0.83 -36.86 2.34
N ASP A 188 -0.48 -36.65 2.40
CA ASP A 188 -1.33 -37.29 3.41
C ASP A 188 -1.45 -38.81 3.15
#